data_AF-U5CX32-F1
#
_entry.id   AF-U5CX32-F1
#
_cell.length_a   1.000
_cell.length_b   1.000
_cell.length_c   1.000
_cell.angle_alpha   90.00
_cell.angle_beta   90.00
_cell.angle_gamma   90.00
#
_symmetry.space_group_name_H-M   'P 1'
#
loop_
_entity.id
_entity.type
_entity.pdbx_description
1 polymer ?
#
loop_
_entity_poly.entity_id
_entity_poly.type
_entity_poly.pdbx_seq_one_letter_code
_entity_poly.pdbx_strand_id
1 'polypeptide(L)'
;MKKLYIIALIIILLTPLGLLASGSAWGEWSLDEVKEMIGYVPEGMSKFAELVKGILPDYSIPGFDANFFQQAIGYVFSAVIGIAAILITFAILERVMGRVKKKNG
;
A
#
# COMPACT_ATOMS: atom_id res chain seq x y z
N MET A 1 12.12 -11.74 22.09
CA MET A 1 12.79 -11.69 20.76
C MET A 1 12.36 -12.83 19.84
N LYS A 2 12.69 -14.11 20.10
CA LYS A 2 12.36 -15.24 19.20
C LYS A 2 10.88 -15.33 18.80
N LYS A 3 9.94 -15.12 19.74
CA LYS A 3 8.49 -15.14 19.46
C LYS A 3 8.05 -14.05 18.47
N LEU A 4 8.66 -12.87 18.52
CA LEU A 4 8.32 -11.76 17.62
C LEU A 4 8.73 -12.06 16.18
N TYR A 5 9.90 -12.69 15.97
CA TYR A 5 10.33 -13.12 14.63
C TYR A 5 9.43 -14.21 14.06
N ILE A 6 8.94 -15.13 14.88
CA ILE A 6 7.98 -16.15 14.45
C ILE A 6 6.67 -15.49 14.02
N ILE A 7 6.14 -14.54 14.81
CA ILE A 7 4.94 -13.79 14.46
C ILE A 7 5.14 -12.99 13.16
N ALA A 8 6.28 -12.29 13.02
CA ALA A 8 6.60 -11.54 11.82
C ALA A 8 6.67 -12.44 10.58
N LEU A 9 7.30 -13.61 10.70
CA LEU A 9 7.37 -14.59 9.62
C LEU A 9 5.97 -15.07 9.21
N ILE A 10 5.11 -15.38 10.19
CA ILE A 10 3.72 -15.77 9.91
C ILE A 10 2.99 -14.66 9.16
N ILE A 11 3.11 -13.41 9.60
CA ILE A 11 2.47 -12.28 8.91
C ILE A 11 2.97 -12.16 7.47
N ILE A 12 4.29 -12.22 7.25
CA ILE A 12 4.89 -12.14 5.90
C ILE A 12 4.34 -13.24 4.98
N LEU A 13 4.20 -14.47 5.49
CA LEU A 13 3.66 -15.59 4.73
C LEU A 13 2.16 -15.44 4.42
N LEU A 14 1.42 -14.72 5.25
CA LEU A 14 0.00 -14.44 5.05
C LEU A 14 -0.24 -13.21 4.14
N THR A 15 0.73 -12.31 4.01
CA THR A 15 0.64 -11.10 3.16
C THR A 15 0.18 -11.35 1.71
N PRO A 16 0.64 -12.39 0.98
CA PRO A 16 0.21 -12.62 -0.39
C PRO A 16 -1.20 -13.25 -0.51
N LEU A 17 -1.89 -13.58 0.60
CA LEU A 17 -3.27 -14.08 0.52
C LEU A 17 -4.24 -13.09 -0.12
N GLY A 18 -3.88 -11.79 -0.13
CA GLY A 18 -4.64 -10.75 -0.84
C GLY A 18 -4.76 -11.00 -2.34
N LEU A 19 -3.83 -11.73 -2.97
CA LEU A 19 -3.91 -12.10 -4.39
C LEU A 19 -5.06 -13.05 -4.71
N LEU A 20 -5.62 -13.72 -3.70
CA LEU A 20 -6.77 -14.61 -3.86
C LEU A 20 -8.10 -13.90 -3.64
N ALA A 21 -8.08 -12.65 -3.16
CA ALA A 21 -9.28 -11.86 -2.98
C ALA A 21 -9.77 -11.35 -4.33
N SER A 22 -11.07 -11.50 -4.60
CA SER A 22 -11.69 -11.08 -5.86
C SER A 22 -12.15 -9.62 -5.86
N GLY A 23 -12.01 -8.91 -4.74
CA GLY A 23 -12.40 -7.50 -4.59
C GLY A 23 -11.19 -6.58 -4.50
N SER A 24 -11.44 -5.28 -4.61
CA SER A 24 -10.39 -4.26 -4.51
C SER A 24 -9.64 -4.28 -3.19
N ALA A 25 -8.40 -3.81 -3.24
CA ALA A 25 -7.57 -3.63 -2.07
C ALA A 25 -8.27 -2.75 -1.02
N TRP A 26 -8.02 -3.05 0.26
CA TRP A 26 -8.61 -2.28 1.36
C TRP A 26 -8.15 -0.82 1.27
N GLY A 27 -9.10 0.09 1.12
CA GLY A 27 -8.84 1.53 0.94
C GLY A 27 -8.82 1.99 -0.52
N GLU A 28 -8.82 1.07 -1.50
CA GLU A 28 -8.84 1.38 -2.93
C GLU A 28 -10.22 1.13 -3.58
N TRP A 29 -11.30 1.10 -2.78
CA TRP A 29 -12.65 0.89 -3.30
C TRP A 29 -13.09 2.02 -4.24
N SER A 30 -13.75 1.63 -5.33
CA SER A 30 -14.41 2.55 -6.24
C SER A 30 -15.72 3.11 -5.65
N LEU A 31 -16.20 4.23 -6.21
CA LEU A 31 -17.48 4.82 -5.80
C LEU A 31 -18.66 3.85 -6.00
N ASP A 32 -18.59 3.03 -7.06
CA ASP A 32 -19.61 2.04 -7.37
C ASP A 32 -19.61 0.90 -6.35
N GLU A 33 -18.43 0.38 -5.97
CA GLU A 33 -18.31 -0.65 -4.92
C GLU A 33 -18.82 -0.13 -3.57
N VAL A 34 -18.49 1.11 -3.19
CA VAL A 34 -19.01 1.69 -1.94
C VAL A 34 -20.52 1.85 -1.99
N LYS A 35 -21.07 2.30 -3.12
CA LYS A 35 -22.51 2.39 -3.30
C LYS A 35 -23.20 1.03 -3.19
N GLU A 36 -22.58 -0.02 -3.72
CA GLU A 36 -23.10 -1.39 -3.59
C GLU A 36 -23.03 -1.89 -2.14
N MET A 37 -21.95 -1.59 -1.41
CA MET A 37 -21.76 -2.01 -0.02
C MET A 37 -22.68 -1.31 0.98
N ILE A 38 -22.89 0.01 0.83
CA ILE A 38 -23.62 0.81 1.85
C ILE A 38 -24.88 1.52 1.30
N GLY A 39 -25.19 1.37 0.02
CA GLY A 39 -26.40 1.90 -0.62
C GLY A 39 -26.31 3.35 -1.11
N TYR A 40 -25.20 4.06 -0.86
CA TYR A 40 -24.98 5.43 -1.34
C TYR A 40 -23.49 5.76 -1.47
N VAL A 41 -23.17 6.84 -2.18
CA VAL A 41 -21.81 7.38 -2.30
C VAL A 41 -21.63 8.53 -1.30
N PRO A 42 -20.69 8.45 -0.34
CA PRO A 42 -20.39 9.57 0.54
C PRO A 42 -19.88 10.79 -0.24
N GLU A 43 -20.41 11.98 0.05
CA GLU A 43 -20.09 13.21 -0.68
C GLU A 43 -18.59 13.57 -0.66
N GLY A 44 -17.92 13.29 0.46
CA GLY A 44 -16.46 13.43 0.57
C GLY A 44 -15.73 12.55 -0.43
N MET A 45 -16.17 11.29 -0.58
CA MET A 45 -15.55 10.35 -1.50
C MET A 45 -15.73 10.79 -2.95
N SER A 46 -16.93 11.26 -3.34
CA SER A 46 -17.15 11.79 -4.69
C SER A 46 -16.26 12.99 -5.02
N LYS A 47 -15.89 13.80 -4.03
CA LYS A 47 -15.03 14.97 -4.23
C LYS A 47 -13.55 14.62 -4.37
N PHE A 48 -13.08 13.57 -3.70
CA PHE A 48 -11.65 13.23 -3.63
C PHE A 48 -11.25 12.00 -4.44
N ALA A 49 -12.19 11.19 -4.93
CA ALA A 49 -11.91 9.97 -5.68
C ALA A 49 -11.04 10.21 -6.92
N GLU A 50 -11.23 11.33 -7.62
CA GLU A 50 -10.40 11.65 -8.79
C GLU A 50 -9.03 12.26 -8.45
N LEU A 51 -8.92 12.89 -7.26
CA LEU A 51 -7.71 13.57 -6.79
C LEU A 51 -6.69 12.60 -6.18
N VAL A 52 -7.17 11.53 -5.53
CA VAL A 52 -6.33 10.57 -4.82
C VAL A 52 -6.25 9.28 -5.62
N LYS A 53 -5.36 9.26 -6.62
CA LYS A 53 -5.02 8.04 -7.37
C LYS A 53 -3.79 7.37 -6.78
N GLY A 54 -3.87 6.05 -6.60
CA GLY A 54 -2.75 5.23 -6.17
C GLY A 54 -1.61 5.25 -7.20
N ILE A 55 -0.37 5.20 -6.72
CA ILE A 55 0.83 5.13 -7.57
C ILE A 55 0.92 3.76 -8.27
N LEU A 56 0.52 2.70 -7.55
CA LEU A 56 0.42 1.32 -8.03
C LEU A 56 -0.96 0.75 -7.62
N PRO A 57 -2.01 1.02 -8.40
CA PRO A 57 -3.36 0.52 -8.11
C PRO A 57 -3.37 -1.00 -7.98
N ASP A 58 -4.13 -1.50 -7.02
CA ASP A 58 -4.25 -2.94 -6.69
C ASP A 58 -2.90 -3.64 -6.45
N TYR A 59 -1.88 -2.85 -6.08
CA TYR A 59 -0.49 -3.29 -5.92
C TYR A 59 0.09 -3.97 -7.17
N SER A 60 -0.44 -3.66 -8.36
CA SER A 60 0.01 -4.25 -9.63
C SER A 60 1.03 -3.36 -10.35
N ILE A 61 1.77 -3.97 -11.28
CA ILE A 61 2.67 -3.25 -12.20
C ILE A 61 2.06 -3.30 -13.59
N PRO A 62 2.00 -2.17 -14.33
CA PRO A 62 1.60 -2.19 -15.73
C PRO A 62 2.37 -3.23 -16.55
N GLY A 63 1.66 -4.15 -17.20
CA GLY A 63 2.24 -5.22 -18.00
C GLY A 63 2.56 -6.52 -17.25
N PHE A 64 2.20 -6.62 -15.97
CA PHE A 64 2.36 -7.83 -15.14
C PHE A 64 1.00 -8.44 -14.74
N ASP A 65 0.04 -8.44 -15.65
CA ASP A 65 -1.35 -8.86 -15.42
C ASP A 65 -1.75 -10.13 -16.18
N ALA A 66 -0.87 -10.68 -17.03
CA ALA A 66 -1.25 -11.76 -17.96
C ALA A 66 -1.50 -13.12 -17.30
N ASN A 67 -0.94 -13.38 -16.12
CA ASN A 67 -1.19 -14.60 -15.36
C ASN A 67 -0.91 -14.40 -13.87
N PHE A 68 -1.32 -15.38 -13.06
CA PHE A 68 -1.16 -15.34 -11.60
C PHE A 68 0.29 -15.13 -11.15
N PHE A 69 1.27 -15.74 -11.84
CA PHE A 69 2.68 -15.57 -11.48
C PHE A 69 3.16 -14.14 -11.71
N GLN A 70 2.75 -13.50 -12.81
CA GLN A 70 3.06 -12.10 -13.06
C GLN A 70 2.42 -11.18 -12.02
N GLN A 71 1.15 -11.41 -11.69
CA GLN A 71 0.44 -10.64 -10.66
C GLN A 71 1.13 -10.79 -9.30
N ALA A 72 1.53 -12.01 -8.93
CA ALA A 72 2.26 -12.27 -7.69
C ALA A 72 3.62 -11.55 -7.65
N ILE A 73 4.35 -11.53 -8.76
CA ILE A 73 5.61 -10.78 -8.86
C ILE A 73 5.35 -9.28 -8.75
N GLY A 74 4.33 -8.76 -9.44
CA GLY A 74 3.92 -7.35 -9.37
C GLY A 74 3.60 -6.93 -7.94
N TYR A 75 2.82 -7.75 -7.23
CA TYR A 75 2.43 -7.53 -5.84
C TYR A 75 3.64 -7.50 -4.89
N VAL A 76 4.56 -8.46 -4.99
CA VAL A 76 5.78 -8.48 -4.17
C VAL A 76 6.67 -7.27 -4.46
N PHE A 77 6.79 -6.90 -5.73
CA PHE A 77 7.60 -5.75 -6.13
C PHE A 77 6.99 -4.42 -5.65
N SER A 78 5.66 -4.29 -5.70
CA SER A 78 4.94 -3.16 -5.10
C SER A 78 5.24 -3.04 -3.60
N ALA A 79 5.25 -4.16 -2.86
CA ALA A 79 5.64 -4.17 -1.45
C ALA A 79 7.09 -3.69 -1.24
N VAL A 80 8.04 -4.11 -2.10
CA VAL A 80 9.44 -3.65 -2.03
C VAL A 80 9.55 -2.14 -2.28
N ILE A 81 8.82 -1.60 -3.27
CA ILE A 81 8.77 -0.16 -3.52
C ILE A 81 8.18 0.57 -2.31
N GLY A 82 7.09 0.07 -1.73
CA GLY A 82 6.48 0.65 -0.54
C GLY A 82 7.45 0.72 0.64
N ILE A 83 8.18 -0.37 0.90
CA ILE A 83 9.23 -0.40 1.94
C ILE A 83 10.33 0.62 1.63
N ALA A 84 10.81 0.69 0.39
CA ALA A 84 11.83 1.64 0.00
C ALA A 84 11.36 3.09 0.18
N ALA A 85 10.13 3.40 -0.23
CA ALA A 85 9.53 4.73 -0.04
C ALA A 85 9.47 5.12 1.44
N ILE A 86 9.02 4.21 2.31
CA ILE A 86 8.98 4.42 3.76
C ILE A 86 10.39 4.72 4.31
N LEU A 87 11.38 3.89 3.96
CA LEU A 87 12.77 4.07 4.42
C LEU A 87 13.36 5.40 3.95
N ILE A 88 13.11 5.79 2.69
CA ILE A 88 13.55 7.07 2.13
C ILE A 88 12.89 8.24 2.87
N THR A 89 11.58 8.18 3.11
CA THR A 89 10.86 9.22 3.85
C THR A 89 11.44 9.41 5.24
N PHE A 90 11.67 8.32 5.99
CA PHE A 90 12.29 8.40 7.31
C PHE A 90 13.72 8.92 7.26
N ALA A 91 14.54 8.51 6.29
CA ALA A 91 15.89 9.01 6.11
C ALA A 91 15.92 10.52 5.82
N ILE A 92 14.97 11.02 5.01
CA ILE A 92 14.83 12.46 4.73
C ILE A 92 14.41 13.20 6.00
N LEU A 93 13.41 12.70 6.72
CA LEU A 93 12.93 13.31 7.97
C LEU A 93 14.04 13.38 9.01
N GLU A 94 14.80 12.30 9.20
CA GLU A 94 15.96 12.27 10.09
C GLU A 94 16.99 13.34 9.68
N ARG A 95 17.30 13.43 8.39
CA ARG A 95 18.27 14.41 7.89
C ARG A 95 17.81 15.85 8.09
N VAL A 96 16.52 16.14 7.92
CA VAL A 96 15.94 17.47 8.15
C VAL A 96 15.96 17.81 9.64
N MET A 97 15.45 16.93 10.51
CA MET A 97 15.38 17.16 11.95
C MET A 97 16.77 17.19 12.62
N GLY A 98 17.68 16.31 12.21
CA GLY A 98 19.06 16.28 12.69
C GLY A 98 19.83 17.56 12.35
N ARG A 99 19.56 18.16 11.19
CA ARG A 99 20.10 19.49 10.82
C ARG A 99 19.54 20.61 11.68
N VAL A 100 18.25 20.56 12.04
CA VAL A 100 17.63 21.56 12.93
C VAL A 100 18.27 21.53 14.33
N LYS A 101 18.53 20.34 14.88
CA LYS A 101 19.18 20.20 16.19
C LYS A 101 20.61 20.76 16.22
N LYS A 102 21.38 20.60 15.14
CA LYS A 102 22.75 21.15 15.01
C LYS A 102 22.79 22.67 14.78
N LYS A 103 21.71 23.28 14.30
CA LYS A 103 21.62 24.75 14.08
C LYS A 103 21.23 25.51 15.36
N ASN A 104 20.56 24.84 16.30
CA ASN A 104 19.99 25.45 17.52
C ASN A 104 20.77 25.10 18.81
N GLY A 105 21.92 24.44 18.72
CA GLY A 105 22.83 24.15 19.84
C GLY A 105 24.25 24.55 19.47
#